data_AF-A0A964NKJ5-F1
#
_entry.id   AF-A0A964NKJ5-F1
#
_cell.length_a   1.000
_cell.length_b   1.000
_cell.length_c   1.000
_cell.angle_alpha   90.00
_cell.angle_beta   90.00
_cell.angle_gamma   90.00
#
_symmetry.space_group_name_H-M   'P 1'
#
loop_
_entity.id
_entity.type
_entity.pdbx_description
1 polymer ?
#
loop_
_entity_poly.entity_id
_entity_poly.type
_entity_poly.pdbx_seq_one_letter_code
_entity_poly.pdbx_strand_id
1 'polypeptide(L)'
;MSALPVDLRGGWKLLSWSYVYEDGRPPEFPMGPDANGYILYTPGGQVSATIMRADKSECFAYAGRYEIAEGTVFHSIELSTNTALIGLRSTRHIGLEGDRLTLSGPDFSPGTKRAQHIEWRRA
;
A
#
# COMPACT_ATOMS: atom_id res chain seq x y z
N MET A 1 4.13 10.14 -25.94
CA MET A 1 4.89 8.90 -25.63
C MET A 1 4.13 8.19 -24.53
N SER A 2 3.57 7.01 -24.79
CA SER A 2 2.86 6.24 -23.77
C SER A 2 3.91 5.56 -22.89
N ALA A 3 3.90 5.84 -21.59
CA ALA A 3 4.69 5.08 -20.63
C ALA A 3 4.27 3.61 -20.72
N LEU A 4 5.24 2.69 -20.68
CA LEU A 4 4.96 1.26 -20.65
C LEU A 4 4.01 0.93 -19.49
N PRO A 5 3.07 -0.03 -19.66
CA PRO A 5 2.17 -0.42 -18.59
C PRO A 5 2.96 -0.87 -17.35
N VAL A 6 2.63 -0.32 -16.19
CA VAL A 6 3.26 -0.71 -14.91
C VAL A 6 2.83 -2.13 -14.55
N ASP A 7 3.79 -3.04 -14.40
CA ASP A 7 3.51 -4.44 -14.04
C ASP A 7 3.64 -4.70 -12.53
N LEU A 8 2.50 -4.56 -11.83
CA LEU A 8 2.38 -4.87 -10.41
C LEU A 8 2.17 -6.35 -10.10
N ARG A 9 1.93 -7.21 -11.10
CA ARG A 9 1.52 -8.61 -10.85
C ARG A 9 2.60 -9.37 -10.07
N GLY A 10 2.13 -10.26 -9.20
CA GLY A 10 2.97 -11.09 -8.34
C GLY A 10 2.92 -10.65 -6.87
N GLY A 11 3.89 -11.16 -6.11
CA GLY A 11 4.03 -10.86 -4.69
C GLY A 11 5.13 -9.86 -4.40
N TRP A 12 4.90 -9.05 -3.37
CA TRP A 12 5.84 -8.04 -2.90
C TRP A 12 5.96 -8.14 -1.39
N LYS A 13 7.20 -8.10 -0.89
CA LYS A 13 7.55 -8.12 0.54
C LYS A 13 7.69 -6.70 1.06
N LEU A 14 7.11 -6.41 2.22
CA LEU A 14 7.20 -5.09 2.84
C LEU A 14 8.66 -4.75 3.17
N LEU A 15 9.08 -3.54 2.80
CA LEU A 15 10.32 -2.92 3.29
C LEU A 15 10.03 -1.90 4.38
N SER A 16 9.01 -1.04 4.18
CA SER A 16 8.59 -0.06 5.17
C SER A 16 7.15 0.43 4.92
N TRP A 17 6.46 0.86 5.99
CA TRP A 17 5.21 1.61 5.90
C TRP A 17 5.32 2.82 6.82
N SER A 18 5.18 4.02 6.25
CA SER A 18 5.20 5.27 7.00
C SER A 18 4.08 6.23 6.61
N TYR A 19 3.77 7.15 7.52
CA TYR A 19 3.11 8.40 7.22
C TYR A 19 4.15 9.50 7.06
N VAL A 20 4.08 10.22 5.93
CA VAL A 20 4.94 11.37 5.63
C VAL A 20 4.10 12.64 5.73
N TYR A 21 4.63 13.66 6.40
CA TYR A 21 3.94 14.92 6.64
C TYR A 21 4.49 16.03 5.74
N GLU A 22 3.60 16.90 5.26
CA GLU A 22 4.01 18.06 4.44
C GLU A 22 4.86 19.08 5.20
N ASP A 23 4.74 19.12 6.53
CA ASP A 23 5.50 20.04 7.40
C ASP A 23 6.94 19.59 7.68
N GLY A 24 7.37 18.46 7.10
CA GLY A 24 8.73 17.95 7.17
C GLY A 24 9.10 17.29 8.51
N ARG A 25 8.14 17.10 9.43
CA ARG A 25 8.41 16.35 10.66
C ARG A 25 8.78 14.88 10.36
N PRO A 26 9.46 14.18 11.28
CA PRO A 26 9.84 12.79 11.08
C PRO A 26 8.64 11.89 10.75
N PRO A 27 8.84 10.87 9.89
CA PRO A 27 7.77 9.93 9.56
C PRO A 27 7.31 9.12 10.76
N GLU A 28 6.03 8.77 10.78
CA GLU A 28 5.44 7.85 11.75
C GLU A 28 5.27 6.46 11.10
N PHE A 29 5.56 5.38 11.83
CA PHE A 29 5.46 4.01 11.33
C PHE A 29 4.27 3.28 11.97
N PRO A 30 3.14 3.08 11.26
CA PRO A 30 1.91 2.60 11.88
C PRO A 30 2.05 1.22 12.53
N MET A 31 2.83 0.34 11.89
CA MET A 31 3.14 -1.01 12.38
C MET A 31 4.54 -1.14 12.98
N GLY A 32 5.18 -0.01 13.29
CA GLY A 32 6.58 0.06 13.67
C GLY A 32 7.54 -0.01 12.47
N PRO A 33 8.81 0.40 12.67
CA PRO A 33 9.80 0.47 11.58
C PRO A 33 10.21 -0.90 11.04
N ASP A 34 10.09 -1.95 11.86
CA ASP A 34 10.51 -3.33 11.53
C ASP A 34 9.33 -4.24 11.13
N ALA A 35 8.21 -3.65 10.73
CA ALA A 35 7.04 -4.41 10.28
C ALA A 35 7.39 -5.32 9.09
N ASN A 36 6.70 -6.46 9.00
CA ASN A 36 6.84 -7.39 7.89
C ASN A 36 5.47 -7.65 7.26
N GLY A 37 5.45 -8.06 6.01
CA GLY A 37 4.20 -8.26 5.31
C GLY A 37 4.36 -8.60 3.84
N TYR A 38 3.23 -8.90 3.21
CA TYR A 38 3.10 -9.12 1.78
C TYR A 38 1.94 -8.32 1.21
N ILE A 39 2.09 -7.90 -0.05
CA ILE A 39 0.98 -7.56 -0.92
C ILE A 39 1.06 -8.39 -2.20
N LEU A 40 -0.07 -8.98 -2.59
CA LEU A 40 -0.20 -9.85 -3.74
C LEU A 40 -1.15 -9.21 -4.74
N TYR A 41 -0.73 -9.15 -6.00
CA TYR A 41 -1.53 -8.72 -7.14
C TYR A 41 -1.69 -9.90 -8.11
N THR A 42 -2.93 -10.37 -8.28
CA THR A 42 -3.21 -11.51 -9.15
C THR A 42 -3.50 -11.06 -10.59
N PRO A 43 -3.31 -11.92 -11.60
CA PRO A 43 -3.75 -11.63 -12.97
C PRO A 43 -5.27 -11.39 -13.11
N GLY A 44 -6.08 -11.89 -12.17
CA GLY A 44 -7.53 -11.72 -12.16
C GLY A 44 -8.00 -10.36 -11.60
N GLY A 45 -7.07 -9.45 -11.28
CA GLY A 45 -7.40 -8.14 -10.72
C GLY A 45 -7.79 -8.20 -9.25
N GLN A 46 -7.29 -9.17 -8.48
CA GLN A 46 -7.42 -9.22 -7.03
C GLN A 46 -6.15 -8.71 -6.35
N VAL A 47 -6.35 -8.03 -5.22
CA VAL A 47 -5.28 -7.60 -4.32
C VAL A 47 -5.52 -8.18 -2.93
N SER A 48 -4.46 -8.62 -2.27
CA SER A 48 -4.48 -9.01 -0.85
C SER A 48 -3.23 -8.50 -0.18
N ALA A 49 -3.38 -7.73 0.90
CA ALA A 49 -2.28 -7.19 1.68
C ALA A 49 -2.38 -7.69 3.13
N THR A 50 -1.23 -7.99 3.72
CA THR A 50 -1.11 -8.34 5.13
C THR A 50 0.19 -7.76 5.65
N ILE A 51 0.12 -6.96 6.72
CA ILE A 51 1.25 -6.33 7.39
C ILE A 51 1.11 -6.62 8.88
N MET A 52 2.20 -7.05 9.52
CA MET A 52 2.25 -7.42 10.92
C MET A 52 3.40 -6.70 11.61
N ARG A 53 3.18 -6.30 12.86
CA ARG A 53 4.26 -5.82 13.73
C ARG A 53 5.29 -6.92 13.94
N ALA A 54 6.56 -6.55 14.14
CA ALA A 54 7.64 -7.51 14.36
C ALA A 54 7.40 -8.42 15.59
N ASP A 55 6.78 -7.87 16.64
CA ASP A 55 6.41 -8.57 17.87
C ASP A 55 5.13 -9.42 17.75
N LYS A 56 4.45 -9.39 16.59
CA LYS A 56 3.21 -10.12 16.29
C LYS A 56 2.00 -9.70 17.12
N SER A 57 2.06 -8.55 17.79
CA SER A 57 0.96 -8.04 18.62
C SER A 57 -0.22 -7.50 17.83
N GLU A 58 0.01 -7.10 16.57
CA GLU A 58 -1.02 -6.49 15.71
C GLU A 58 -0.82 -6.87 14.24
N CYS A 59 -1.93 -7.02 13.52
CA CYS A 59 -1.96 -7.35 12.09
C CYS A 59 -3.00 -6.47 11.37
N PHE A 60 -2.54 -5.81 10.30
CA PHE A 60 -3.38 -5.09 9.36
C PHE A 60 -3.46 -5.91 8.06
N ALA A 61 -4.67 -6.28 7.68
CA ALA A 61 -4.89 -7.01 6.43
C ALA A 61 -6.13 -6.49 5.72
N TYR A 62 -6.09 -6.52 4.39
CA TYR A 62 -7.24 -6.26 3.54
C TYR A 62 -7.15 -7.05 2.24
N ALA A 63 -8.30 -7.26 1.59
CA ALA A 63 -8.35 -7.79 0.24
C ALA A 63 -9.51 -7.18 -0.56
N GLY A 64 -9.42 -7.30 -1.88
CA GLY A 64 -10.44 -6.83 -2.81
C GLY A 64 -9.94 -6.80 -4.24
N ARG A 65 -10.38 -5.81 -5.02
CA ARG A 65 -10.03 -5.66 -6.44
C ARG A 65 -9.01 -4.55 -6.64
N TYR A 66 -8.19 -4.67 -7.67
CA TYR A 66 -7.34 -3.58 -8.12
C TYR A 66 -7.50 -3.25 -9.59
N GLU A 67 -7.29 -1.97 -9.90
CA GLU A 67 -7.26 -1.42 -11.25
C GLU A 67 -6.07 -0.47 -11.35
N ILE A 68 -5.40 -0.43 -12.51
CA ILE A 68 -4.29 0.49 -12.77
C ILE A 68 -4.71 1.44 -13.88
N ALA A 69 -4.57 2.74 -13.65
CA ALA A 69 -4.73 3.77 -14.67
C ALA A 69 -3.71 4.89 -14.42
N GLU A 70 -3.04 5.36 -15.47
CA GLU A 70 -2.18 6.56 -15.43
C GLU A 70 -1.13 6.56 -14.28
N GLY A 71 -0.44 5.42 -14.08
CA GLY A 71 0.58 5.31 -13.02
C GLY A 71 0.02 5.24 -11.60
N THR A 72 -1.29 5.05 -11.46
CA THR A 72 -2.00 4.94 -10.17
C THR A 72 -2.66 3.57 -10.08
N VAL A 73 -2.54 2.92 -8.92
CA VAL A 73 -3.33 1.74 -8.57
C VAL A 73 -4.47 2.15 -7.63
N PHE A 74 -5.65 1.65 -7.94
CA PHE A 74 -6.84 1.79 -7.11
C PHE A 74 -7.15 0.45 -6.47
N HIS A 75 -7.35 0.39 -5.16
CA HIS A 75 -7.87 -0.82 -4.50
C HIS A 75 -9.30 -0.58 -4.04
N SER A 76 -10.24 -1.36 -4.55
CA SER A 76 -11.60 -1.46 -4.02
C SER A 76 -11.61 -2.50 -2.91
N ILE A 77 -11.73 -2.05 -1.65
CA ILE A 77 -11.56 -2.90 -0.48
C ILE A 77 -12.87 -3.62 -0.16
N GLU A 78 -12.84 -4.96 -0.16
CA GLU A 78 -14.01 -5.81 0.08
C GLU A 78 -14.03 -6.43 1.48
N LEU A 79 -12.84 -6.63 2.07
CA LEU A 79 -12.68 -7.11 3.45
C LEU A 79 -11.41 -6.52 4.08
N SER A 80 -11.42 -6.29 5.39
CA SER A 80 -10.33 -5.64 6.11
C SER A 80 -10.41 -5.89 7.61
N THR A 81 -9.25 -5.98 8.29
CA THR A 81 -9.19 -5.97 9.77
C THR A 81 -9.56 -4.61 10.36
N ASN A 82 -9.40 -3.53 9.58
CA ASN A 82 -9.99 -2.22 9.87
C ASN A 82 -11.32 -2.10 9.11
N THR A 83 -12.44 -2.25 9.82
CA THR A 83 -13.79 -2.26 9.24
C THR A 83 -14.17 -0.94 8.58
N ALA A 84 -13.56 0.18 8.97
CA ALA A 84 -13.80 1.49 8.35
C ALA A 84 -13.33 1.57 6.89
N LEU A 85 -12.50 0.63 6.43
CA LEU A 85 -12.00 0.61 5.05
C LEU A 85 -12.89 -0.18 4.09
N ILE A 86 -13.82 -1.00 4.59
CA ILE A 86 -14.67 -1.84 3.75
C ILE A 86 -15.58 -0.95 2.88
N GLY A 87 -15.57 -1.18 1.57
CA GLY A 87 -16.30 -0.39 0.58
C GLY A 87 -15.57 0.87 0.10
N LEU A 88 -14.42 1.23 0.68
CA LEU A 88 -13.62 2.35 0.19
C LEU A 88 -12.80 1.96 -1.05
N ARG A 89 -12.65 2.94 -1.95
CA ARG A 89 -11.67 2.89 -3.05
C ARG A 89 -10.44 3.68 -2.64
N SER A 90 -9.36 2.97 -2.30
CA SER A 90 -8.07 3.59 -1.99
C SER A 90 -7.32 3.94 -3.26
N THR A 91 -6.62 5.07 -3.26
CA THR A 91 -5.80 5.56 -4.39
C THR A 91 -4.34 5.54 -3.99
N ARG A 92 -3.48 4.95 -4.84
CA ARG A 92 -2.02 4.92 -4.63
C ARG A 92 -1.27 5.22 -5.93
N HIS A 93 -0.43 6.24 -5.93
CA HIS A 93 0.55 6.48 -6.98
C HIS A 93 1.64 5.40 -6.93
N ILE A 94 2.07 4.95 -8.10
CA ILE A 94 3.04 3.88 -8.25
C ILE A 94 4.40 4.47 -8.63
N GLY A 95 5.41 4.23 -7.79
CA GLY A 95 6.82 4.33 -8.17
C GLY A 95 7.38 2.92 -8.32
N LEU A 96 7.84 2.53 -9.51
CA LEU A 96 8.42 1.21 -9.76
C LEU A 96 9.82 1.35 -10.35
N GLU A 97 10.83 0.87 -9.62
CA GLU A 97 12.24 0.94 -9.98
C GLU A 97 12.88 -0.44 -9.78
N GLY A 98 13.04 -1.19 -10.87
CA GLY A 98 13.58 -2.55 -10.82
C GLY A 98 12.72 -3.50 -9.98
N ASP A 99 13.26 -3.95 -8.84
CA ASP A 99 12.57 -4.80 -7.87
C ASP A 99 11.91 -4.03 -6.72
N ARG A 100 12.00 -2.69 -6.70
CA ARG A 100 11.44 -1.84 -5.65
C ARG A 100 10.15 -1.17 -6.10
N LEU A 101 9.10 -1.33 -5.30
CA LEU A 101 7.79 -0.72 -5.49
C LEU A 101 7.51 0.25 -4.34
N THR A 102 7.14 1.47 -4.69
CA THR A 102 6.62 2.49 -3.77
C THR A 102 5.15 2.74 -4.11
N LEU A 103 4.29 2.62 -3.09
CA LEU A 103 2.90 3.01 -3.15
C LEU A 103 2.67 4.20 -2.23
N SER A 104 2.28 5.34 -2.81
CA SER A 104 2.04 6.57 -2.03
C SER A 104 0.66 7.16 -2.30
N GLY A 105 0.05 7.82 -1.33
CA GLY A 105 -1.28 8.39 -1.53
C GLY A 105 -1.86 9.02 -0.27
N PRO A 106 -3.08 9.57 -0.36
CA PRO A 106 -3.73 10.17 0.80
C PRO A 106 -3.89 9.13 1.91
N ASP A 107 -3.74 9.58 3.15
CA ASP A 107 -4.19 8.81 4.30
C ASP A 107 -5.72 8.71 4.30
N PHE A 108 -6.25 7.65 4.92
CA PHE A 108 -7.69 7.39 5.02
C PHE A 108 -8.42 8.36 5.96
N SER A 109 -7.70 9.26 6.64
CA SER A 109 -8.24 10.23 7.60
C SER A 109 -8.44 11.61 6.95
N PRO A 110 -9.70 12.09 6.80
CA PRO A 110 -9.99 13.41 6.25
C PRO A 110 -9.33 14.54 7.05
N GLY A 111 -8.80 15.56 6.35
CA GLY A 111 -8.21 16.75 6.99
C GLY A 111 -6.79 16.55 7.54
N THR A 112 -6.19 15.37 7.37
CA THR A 112 -4.79 15.16 7.73
C THR A 112 -3.86 15.63 6.60
N LYS A 113 -2.79 16.36 6.95
CA LYS A 113 -1.70 16.73 6.03
C LYS A 113 -0.62 15.65 5.95
N ARG A 114 -1.04 14.37 5.98
CA ARG A 114 -0.13 13.23 5.91
C ARG A 114 -0.50 12.32 4.75
N ALA A 115 0.52 11.82 4.07
CA ALA A 115 0.39 10.83 3.02
C ALA A 115 0.90 9.49 3.52
N GLN A 116 0.30 8.40 3.04
CA GLN A 116 0.90 7.08 3.19
C GLN A 116 2.06 6.95 2.20
N HIS A 117 3.14 6.34 2.67
CA HIS A 117 4.28 5.94 1.86
C HIS A 117 4.68 4.52 2.25
N ILE A 118 4.51 3.59 1.32
CA ILE A 118 4.74 2.16 1.55
C ILE A 118 5.71 1.63 0.53
N GLU A 119 6.80 1.07 0.99
CA GLU A 119 7.86 0.52 0.16
C GLU A 119 7.84 -1.00 0.24
N TRP A 120 8.01 -1.63 -0.92
CA TRP A 120 8.00 -3.05 -1.09
C TRP A 120 9.15 -3.49 -2.00
N ARG A 121 9.58 -4.74 -1.86
CA ARG A 121 10.50 -5.42 -2.77
C ARG A 121 9.82 -6.61 -3.42
N ARG A 122 10.09 -6.87 -4.69
CA ARG A 122 9.59 -8.06 -5.39
C ARG A 122 10.00 -9.33 -4.63
N ALA A 123 9.03 -10.25 -4.47
CA ALA A 123 9.19 -11.44 -3.62
C ALA A 123 10.10 -12.52 -4.19
#